data_AF-A0A5J4TIW5-F1
#
_entry.id   AF-A0A5J4TIW5-F1
#
_cell.length_a   1.000
_cell.length_b   1.000
_cell.length_c   1.000
_cell.angle_alpha   90.00
_cell.angle_beta   90.00
_cell.angle_gamma   90.00
#
_symmetry.space_group_name_H-M   'P 1'
#
loop_
_entity.id
_entity.type
_entity.pdbx_description
1 polymer ?
#
loop_
_entity_poly.entity_id
_entity_poly.type
_entity_poly.pdbx_seq_one_letter_code
_entity_poly.pdbx_strand_id
1 'polypeptide(L)'
;NKVSELPDWVSNQMKEVIKWMMNQNENHRPTTKMILSHDTVLMYLRSCEDREQSKKEKIEALNERDLLIQERNGLQSDNERALAERDRESIEKDRLQIELNRERIEKDQQKRRADSTQSELDKQKTKTNESQELVRAFQQLIETTQSDNTRLTTENQNLKAEHSKLRPQTTQSNLQSKAEPQHQQIQQSVPPSLNPNMLIGIIPAKEHDYQDGLKIIHKNNQCESTVAFNPIISNGIVRFGGFFERHSLCSFSIGITDSSAVFSSNEFPWNSEKDCLLLEEV
;
A
#
# COMPACT_ATOMS: atom_id res chain seq x y z
N ASN A 1 82.30 20.55 -66.87
CA ASN A 1 81.00 21.15 -66.51
C ASN A 1 80.18 20.04 -65.87
N LYS A 2 79.95 20.06 -64.54
CA LYS A 2 79.38 18.93 -63.76
C LYS A 2 77.88 18.69 -63.99
N VAL A 3 77.25 19.42 -64.91
CA VAL A 3 75.83 19.26 -65.25
C VAL A 3 75.52 17.88 -65.85
N SER A 4 76.53 17.19 -66.39
CA SER A 4 76.45 15.81 -66.88
C SER A 4 76.28 14.76 -65.77
N GLU A 5 76.40 15.14 -64.49
CA GLU A 5 76.30 14.25 -63.33
C GLU A 5 74.91 14.29 -62.67
N LEU A 6 73.92 14.93 -63.30
CA LEU A 6 72.56 14.98 -62.74
C LEU A 6 71.89 13.60 -62.79
N PRO A 7 71.33 13.10 -61.66
CA PRO A 7 70.71 11.78 -61.60
C PRO A 7 69.60 11.54 -62.64
N ASP A 8 69.39 10.28 -62.99
CA ASP A 8 68.41 9.88 -64.01
C ASP A 8 66.94 10.14 -63.61
N TRP A 9 66.66 10.29 -62.31
CA TRP A 9 65.32 10.63 -61.82
C TRP A 9 64.94 12.10 -62.04
N VAL A 10 65.89 12.97 -62.41
CA VAL A 10 65.60 14.37 -62.76
C VAL A 10 65.11 14.43 -64.20
N SER A 11 63.93 15.03 -64.43
CA SER A 11 63.38 15.16 -65.78
C SER A 11 64.30 15.97 -66.70
N ASN A 12 64.33 15.62 -67.99
CA ASN A 12 65.16 16.31 -68.97
C ASN A 12 64.87 17.82 -69.04
N GLN A 13 63.61 18.23 -68.87
CA GLN A 13 63.20 19.63 -68.82
C GLN A 13 63.82 20.37 -67.62
N MET A 14 63.86 19.74 -66.44
CA MET A 14 64.48 20.33 -65.26
C MET A 14 66.02 20.35 -65.36
N LYS A 15 66.61 19.32 -65.98
CA LYS A 15 68.07 19.30 -66.27
C LYS A 15 68.48 20.51 -67.12
N GLU A 16 67.68 20.90 -68.12
CA GLU A 16 67.96 22.08 -68.95
C GLU A 16 67.83 23.40 -68.16
N VAL A 17 66.83 23.55 -67.29
CA VAL A 17 66.71 24.72 -66.40
C VAL A 17 67.94 24.84 -65.50
N ILE A 18 68.38 23.75 -64.87
CA ILE A 18 69.57 23.71 -64.01
C ILE A 18 70.84 24.05 -64.81
N LYS A 19 70.96 23.51 -66.02
CA LYS A 19 72.09 23.79 -66.93
C LYS A 19 72.19 25.27 -67.29
N TRP A 20 71.07 25.93 -67.59
CA TRP A 20 71.02 27.36 -67.86
C TRP A 20 71.40 28.17 -66.61
N MET A 21 70.90 27.79 -65.43
CA MET A 21 71.24 28.44 -64.15
C MET A 21 72.73 28.34 -63.80
N MET A 22 73.39 27.24 -64.16
CA MET A 22 74.80 26.98 -63.85
C MET A 22 75.78 27.44 -64.96
N ASN A 23 75.35 28.31 -65.87
CA ASN A 23 76.22 28.81 -66.93
C ASN A 23 77.40 29.62 -66.35
N GLN A 24 78.60 29.39 -66.91
CA GLN A 24 79.86 30.04 -66.50
C GLN A 24 79.90 31.53 -66.88
N ASN A 25 79.15 31.93 -67.91
CA ASN A 25 78.99 33.32 -68.28
C ASN A 25 77.75 33.89 -67.58
N GLU A 26 77.95 34.87 -66.69
CA GLU A 26 76.89 35.49 -65.88
C GLU A 26 75.78 36.10 -66.73
N ASN A 27 76.14 36.74 -67.86
CA ASN A 27 75.18 37.39 -68.77
C ASN A 27 74.27 36.40 -69.52
N HIS A 28 74.59 35.10 -69.48
CA HIS A 28 73.79 34.04 -70.10
C HIS A 28 72.98 33.24 -69.07
N ARG A 29 73.08 33.57 -67.79
CA ARG A 29 72.27 32.95 -66.74
C ARG A 29 70.84 33.50 -66.80
N PRO A 30 69.80 32.65 -66.72
CA PRO A 30 68.42 33.12 -66.74
C PRO A 30 68.13 33.98 -65.51
N THR A 31 67.29 35.00 -65.70
CA THR A 31 66.77 35.81 -64.60
C THR A 31 65.74 35.03 -63.78
N THR A 32 65.50 35.43 -62.54
CA THR A 32 64.46 34.84 -61.69
C THR A 32 63.09 34.82 -62.36
N LYS A 33 62.75 35.87 -63.12
CA LYS A 33 61.49 35.93 -63.87
C LYS A 33 61.42 34.85 -64.95
N MET A 34 62.50 34.59 -65.68
CA MET A 34 62.56 33.53 -66.69
C MET A 34 62.47 32.12 -66.06
N ILE A 35 63.11 31.92 -64.90
CA ILE A 35 63.04 30.63 -64.17
C ILE A 35 61.60 30.38 -63.67
N LEU A 36 60.98 31.40 -63.06
CA LEU A 36 59.61 31.30 -62.55
C LEU A 36 58.57 31.16 -63.67
N SER A 37 58.87 31.61 -64.89
CA SER A 37 57.99 31.43 -66.06
C SER A 37 58.20 30.12 -66.80
N HIS A 38 59.16 29.28 -66.41
CA HIS A 38 59.38 27.98 -67.05
C HIS A 38 58.25 26.99 -66.70
N ASP A 39 57.67 26.32 -67.70
CA ASP A 39 56.48 25.47 -67.55
C ASP A 39 56.63 24.41 -66.44
N THR A 40 57.78 23.74 -66.37
CA THR A 40 58.06 22.74 -65.31
C THR A 40 58.05 23.35 -63.91
N VAL A 41 58.56 24.58 -63.75
CA VAL A 41 58.59 25.27 -62.46
C VAL A 41 57.18 25.76 -62.10
N LEU A 42 56.44 26.33 -63.05
CA LEU A 42 55.05 26.75 -62.86
C LEU A 42 54.13 25.59 -62.49
N MET A 43 54.26 24.46 -63.17
CA MET A 43 53.47 23.25 -62.90
C MET A 43 53.76 22.72 -61.49
N TYR A 44 55.03 22.71 -61.07
CA TYR A 44 55.41 22.30 -59.73
C TYR A 44 54.85 23.25 -58.65
N LEU A 45 54.94 24.57 -58.87
CA LEU A 45 54.39 25.57 -57.95
C LEU A 45 52.86 25.43 -57.80
N ARG A 46 52.12 25.28 -58.91
CA ARG A 46 50.67 25.01 -58.88
C ARG A 46 50.35 23.74 -58.10
N SER A 47 51.07 22.65 -58.35
CA SER A 47 50.85 21.39 -57.62
C SER A 47 51.13 21.51 -56.12
N CYS A 48 52.11 22.31 -55.72
CA CYS A 48 52.35 22.64 -54.32
C CYS A 48 51.19 23.44 -53.72
N GLU A 49 50.71 24.47 -54.41
CA GLU A 49 49.56 25.27 -53.98
C GLU A 49 48.29 24.43 -53.85
N ASP A 50 47.96 23.60 -54.84
CA ASP A 50 46.81 22.69 -54.82
C ASP A 50 46.89 21.71 -53.65
N ARG A 51 48.08 21.20 -53.33
CA ARG A 51 48.28 20.31 -52.19
C ARG A 51 48.06 21.02 -50.86
N GLU A 52 48.56 22.24 -50.71
CA GLU A 52 48.33 23.04 -49.51
C GLU A 52 46.87 23.45 -49.37
N GLN A 53 46.20 23.78 -50.48
CA GLN A 53 44.78 24.08 -50.50
C GLN A 53 43.95 22.86 -50.09
N SER A 54 44.25 21.69 -50.66
CA SER A 54 43.59 20.43 -50.29
C SER A 54 43.80 20.07 -48.81
N LYS A 55 44.97 20.37 -48.23
CA LYS A 55 45.20 20.18 -46.78
C LYS A 55 44.34 21.11 -45.95
N LYS A 56 44.20 22.38 -46.34
CA LYS A 56 43.36 23.35 -45.63
C LYS A 56 41.89 22.93 -45.64
N GLU A 57 41.37 22.57 -46.81
CA GLU A 57 39.99 22.09 -46.97
C GLU A 57 39.71 20.83 -46.12
N LYS A 58 40.68 19.90 -46.05
CA LYS A 58 40.56 18.73 -45.17
C LYS A 58 40.50 19.10 -43.70
N ILE A 59 41.29 20.08 -43.26
CA ILE A 59 41.28 20.55 -41.87
C ILE A 59 39.95 21.22 -41.55
N GLU A 60 39.45 22.06 -42.45
CA GLU A 60 38.15 22.73 -42.31
C GLU A 60 37.00 21.72 -42.23
N ALA A 61 36.97 20.75 -43.15
CA ALA A 61 35.97 19.68 -43.14
C ALA A 61 36.02 18.82 -41.86
N LEU A 62 37.22 18.59 -41.30
CA LEU A 62 37.37 17.89 -40.02
C LEU A 62 36.80 18.73 -38.87
N ASN A 63 37.07 20.03 -38.84
CA ASN A 63 36.53 20.94 -37.83
C ASN A 63 35.00 21.02 -37.91
N GLU A 64 34.43 21.12 -39.11
CA GLU A 64 32.96 21.10 -39.30
C GLU A 64 32.35 19.79 -38.82
N ARG A 65 32.98 18.66 -39.13
CA ARG A 65 32.53 17.35 -38.65
C ARG A 65 32.55 17.28 -37.12
N ASP A 66 33.58 17.82 -36.48
CA ASP A 66 33.70 17.79 -35.02
C ASP A 66 32.66 18.71 -34.35
N LEU A 67 32.33 19.86 -34.96
CA LEU A 67 31.21 20.71 -34.53
C LEU A 67 29.87 19.98 -34.63
N LEU A 68 29.61 19.29 -35.74
CA LEU A 68 28.38 18.50 -35.92
C LEU A 68 28.27 17.34 -34.91
N ILE A 69 29.40 16.72 -34.55
CA ILE A 69 29.44 15.68 -33.51
C ILE A 69 29.08 16.30 -32.15
N GLN A 70 29.63 17.46 -31.83
CA GLN A 70 29.31 18.16 -30.58
C GLN A 70 27.83 18.54 -30.50
N GLU A 71 27.26 19.06 -31.59
CA GLU A 71 25.84 19.41 -31.66
C GLU A 71 24.94 18.17 -31.51
N ARG A 72 25.26 17.08 -32.23
CA ARG A 72 24.51 15.81 -32.10
C ARG A 72 24.54 15.29 -30.66
N ASN A 73 25.71 15.34 -30.01
CA ASN A 73 25.84 14.90 -28.62
C ASN A 73 25.00 15.78 -27.67
N GLY A 74 24.95 17.09 -27.92
CA GLY A 74 24.07 18.01 -27.20
C GLY A 74 22.60 17.63 -27.36
N LEU A 75 22.13 17.47 -28.60
CA LEU A 75 20.75 17.08 -28.90
C LEU A 75 20.39 15.71 -28.29
N GLN A 76 21.32 14.77 -28.28
CA GLN A 76 21.10 13.46 -27.65
C GLN A 76 20.92 13.62 -26.14
N SER A 77 21.78 14.39 -25.48
CA SER A 77 21.67 14.67 -24.04
C SER A 77 20.35 15.38 -23.69
N ASP A 78 19.92 16.34 -24.51
CA ASP A 78 18.67 17.05 -24.28
C ASP A 78 17.45 16.13 -24.47
N ASN A 79 17.48 15.23 -25.46
CA ASN A 79 16.45 14.22 -25.66
C ASN A 79 16.38 13.23 -24.48
N GLU A 80 17.52 12.78 -23.97
CA GLU A 80 17.60 11.92 -22.79
C GLU A 80 17.03 12.62 -21.54
N ARG A 81 17.32 13.91 -21.36
CA ARG A 81 16.74 14.72 -20.29
C ARG A 81 15.23 14.86 -20.44
N ALA A 82 14.74 15.17 -21.65
CA ALA A 82 13.31 15.32 -21.91
C ALA A 82 12.54 14.01 -21.70
N LEU A 83 13.14 12.86 -22.05
CA LEU A 83 12.60 11.53 -21.75
C LEU A 83 12.48 11.33 -20.23
N ALA A 84 13.55 11.60 -19.49
CA ALA A 84 13.56 11.44 -18.03
C ALA A 84 12.55 12.37 -17.34
N GLU A 85 12.33 13.59 -17.85
CA GLU A 85 11.31 14.51 -17.34
C GLU A 85 9.89 13.99 -17.58
N ARG A 86 9.59 13.45 -18.78
CA ARG A 86 8.29 12.82 -19.06
C ARG A 86 8.01 11.63 -18.16
N ASP A 87 9.01 10.79 -17.91
CA ASP A 87 8.87 9.63 -17.04
C ASP A 87 8.58 10.06 -15.59
N ARG A 88 9.28 11.10 -15.11
CA ARG A 88 8.99 11.70 -13.79
C ARG A 88 7.57 12.25 -13.71
N GLU A 89 7.11 12.96 -14.74
CA GLU A 89 5.75 13.49 -14.78
C GLU A 89 4.70 12.37 -14.77
N SER A 90 4.96 11.27 -15.50
CA SER A 90 4.08 10.09 -15.49
C SER A 90 3.98 9.47 -14.10
N ILE A 91 5.12 9.28 -13.43
CA ILE A 91 5.17 8.72 -12.07
C ILE A 91 4.41 9.61 -11.09
N GLU A 92 4.57 10.93 -11.17
CA GLU A 92 3.87 11.86 -10.28
C GLU A 92 2.36 11.87 -10.56
N LYS A 93 1.93 11.76 -11.83
CA LYS A 93 0.50 11.62 -12.18
C LYS A 93 -0.10 10.35 -11.58
N ASP A 94 0.58 9.21 -11.69
CA ASP A 94 0.14 7.95 -11.11
C ASP A 94 0.03 8.05 -9.59
N ARG A 95 1.02 8.68 -8.95
CA ARG A 95 1.02 8.94 -7.50
C ARG A 95 -0.18 9.79 -7.07
N LEU A 96 -0.45 10.89 -7.77
CA LEU A 96 -1.62 11.75 -7.49
C LEU A 96 -2.94 11.01 -7.71
N GLN A 97 -3.02 10.15 -8.72
CA GLN A 97 -4.21 9.34 -8.99
C GLN A 97 -4.47 8.33 -7.86
N ILE A 98 -3.42 7.70 -7.32
CA ILE A 98 -3.50 6.81 -6.16
C ILE A 98 -4.00 7.58 -4.94
N GLU A 99 -3.46 8.76 -4.67
CA GLU A 99 -3.88 9.59 -3.53
C GLU A 99 -5.34 10.02 -3.64
N LEU A 100 -5.78 10.45 -4.84
CA LEU A 100 -7.18 10.81 -5.10
C LEU A 100 -8.13 9.62 -4.86
N ASN A 101 -7.73 8.42 -5.29
CA ASN A 101 -8.53 7.21 -5.07
C ASN A 101 -8.60 6.86 -3.59
N ARG A 102 -7.50 7.01 -2.86
CA ARG A 102 -7.44 6.81 -1.40
C ARG A 102 -8.39 7.77 -0.67
N GLU A 103 -8.37 9.06 -1.02
CA GLU A 103 -9.25 10.06 -0.42
C GLU A 103 -10.73 9.74 -0.67
N ARG A 104 -11.09 9.28 -1.88
CA ARG A 104 -12.46 8.83 -2.19
C ARG A 104 -12.90 7.67 -1.31
N ILE A 105 -12.04 6.66 -1.15
CA ILE A 105 -12.33 5.49 -0.30
C ILE A 105 -12.53 5.92 1.15
N GLU A 106 -11.67 6.81 1.66
CA GLU A 106 -11.75 7.30 3.03
C GLU A 106 -13.02 8.12 3.28
N LYS A 107 -13.40 8.97 2.32
CA LYS A 107 -14.66 9.73 2.36
C LYS A 107 -15.89 8.81 2.35
N ASP A 108 -15.89 7.77 1.53
CA ASP A 108 -16.97 6.79 1.49
C ASP A 108 -17.03 5.98 2.80
N GLN A 109 -15.89 5.68 3.43
CA GLN A 109 -15.85 5.05 4.73
C GLN A 109 -16.42 5.96 5.82
N GLN A 110 -16.06 7.24 5.84
CA GLN A 110 -16.61 8.23 6.77
C GLN A 110 -18.12 8.38 6.60
N LYS A 111 -18.61 8.42 5.36
CA LYS A 111 -20.05 8.47 5.07
C LYS A 111 -20.79 7.25 5.64
N ARG A 112 -20.27 6.04 5.42
CA ARG A 112 -20.85 4.81 5.98
C ARG A 112 -20.88 4.82 7.51
N ARG A 113 -19.83 5.35 8.17
CA ARG A 113 -19.81 5.52 9.63
C ARG A 113 -20.88 6.51 10.09
N ALA A 114 -21.02 7.65 9.43
CA ALA A 114 -22.04 8.65 9.74
C ALA A 114 -23.46 8.08 9.58
N ASP A 115 -23.74 7.38 8.48
CA ASP A 115 -25.03 6.75 8.22
C ASP A 115 -25.36 5.70 9.29
N SER A 116 -24.37 4.90 9.71
CA SER A 116 -24.52 3.93 10.80
C SER A 116 -24.81 4.61 12.15
N THR A 117 -24.10 5.69 12.48
CA THR A 117 -24.35 6.43 13.73
C THR A 117 -25.73 7.08 13.74
N GLN A 118 -26.18 7.58 12.59
CA GLN A 118 -27.50 8.18 12.46
C GLN A 118 -28.61 7.13 12.62
N SER A 119 -28.46 5.96 11.99
CA SER A 119 -29.40 4.84 12.13
C SER A 119 -29.51 4.35 13.58
N GLU A 120 -28.39 4.27 14.31
CA GLU A 120 -28.41 3.86 15.72
C GLU A 120 -29.07 4.93 16.62
N LEU A 121 -28.79 6.21 16.35
CA LEU A 121 -29.44 7.32 17.05
C LEU A 121 -30.96 7.30 16.85
N ASP A 122 -31.42 7.05 15.62
CA ASP A 122 -32.85 6.98 15.32
C ASP A 122 -33.52 5.78 16.01
N LYS A 123 -32.86 4.61 16.05
CA LYS A 123 -33.32 3.45 16.84
C LYS A 123 -33.43 3.78 18.33
N GLN A 124 -32.46 4.48 18.92
CA GLN A 124 -32.52 4.89 20.32
C GLN A 124 -33.64 5.88 20.59
N LYS A 125 -33.88 6.83 19.68
CA LYS A 125 -35.02 7.75 19.79
C LYS A 125 -36.35 7.01 19.76
N THR A 126 -36.52 6.04 18.87
CA THR A 126 -37.74 5.22 18.81
C THR A 126 -37.97 4.46 20.12
N LYS A 127 -36.95 3.75 20.62
CA LYS A 127 -37.04 3.06 21.93
C LYS A 127 -37.37 4.01 23.08
N THR A 128 -36.80 5.22 23.05
CA THR A 128 -37.08 6.24 24.06
C THR A 128 -38.54 6.70 23.98
N ASN A 129 -39.08 6.91 22.77
CA ASN A 129 -40.48 7.28 22.59
C ASN A 129 -41.43 6.16 23.05
N GLU A 130 -41.17 4.91 22.67
CA GLU A 130 -41.92 3.74 23.13
C GLU A 130 -41.91 3.62 24.66
N SER A 131 -40.73 3.80 25.29
CA SER A 131 -40.62 3.79 26.75
C SER A 131 -41.41 4.92 27.40
N GLN A 132 -41.44 6.11 26.80
CA GLN A 132 -42.24 7.23 27.32
C GLN A 132 -43.74 6.96 27.22
N GLU A 133 -44.20 6.34 26.12
CA GLU A 133 -45.60 5.92 25.97
C GLU A 133 -45.98 4.87 27.01
N LEU A 134 -45.12 3.88 27.26
CA LEU A 134 -45.34 2.87 28.29
C LEU A 134 -45.45 3.48 29.69
N VAL A 135 -44.58 4.45 30.01
CA VAL A 135 -44.63 5.18 31.29
C VAL A 135 -45.97 5.95 31.42
N ARG A 136 -46.45 6.59 30.35
CA ARG A 136 -47.76 7.27 30.35
C ARG A 136 -48.92 6.30 30.57
N ALA A 137 -48.91 5.15 29.89
CA ALA A 137 -49.93 4.12 30.04
C ALA A 137 -49.95 3.54 31.47
N PHE A 138 -48.78 3.30 32.05
CA PHE A 138 -48.66 2.82 33.43
C PHE A 138 -49.15 3.86 34.44
N GLN A 139 -48.84 5.14 34.22
CA GLN A 139 -49.35 6.24 35.05
C GLN A 139 -50.88 6.31 35.01
N GLN A 140 -51.50 6.18 33.83
CA GLN A 140 -52.96 6.12 33.71
C GLN A 140 -53.57 4.90 34.43
N LEU A 141 -52.89 3.75 34.39
CA LEU A 141 -53.32 2.55 35.11
C LEU A 141 -53.30 2.74 36.63
N ILE A 142 -52.27 3.42 37.16
CA ILE A 142 -52.18 3.76 38.58
C ILE A 142 -53.34 4.68 38.98
N GLU A 143 -53.59 5.74 38.20
CA GLU A 143 -54.65 6.71 38.48
C GLU A 143 -56.05 6.07 38.48
N THR A 144 -56.33 5.21 37.50
CA THR A 144 -57.60 4.46 37.43
C THR A 144 -57.76 3.50 38.61
N THR A 145 -56.71 2.74 38.95
CA THR A 145 -56.72 1.82 40.09
C THR A 145 -56.91 2.55 41.42
N GLN A 146 -56.26 3.70 41.60
CA GLN A 146 -56.39 4.51 42.81
C GLN A 146 -57.81 5.10 42.95
N SER A 147 -58.39 5.54 41.84
CA SER A 147 -59.79 5.99 41.78
C SER A 147 -60.77 4.87 42.14
N ASP A 148 -60.60 3.68 41.56
CA ASP A 148 -61.43 2.51 41.86
C ASP A 148 -61.31 2.07 43.32
N ASN A 149 -60.09 2.05 43.87
CA ASN A 149 -59.87 1.75 45.29
C ASN A 149 -60.59 2.76 46.21
N THR A 150 -60.61 4.04 45.84
CA THR A 150 -61.33 5.08 46.59
C THR A 150 -62.84 4.85 46.51
N ARG A 151 -63.36 4.54 45.32
CA ARG A 151 -64.78 4.19 45.11
C ARG A 151 -65.19 2.98 45.95
N LEU A 152 -64.45 1.88 45.85
CA LEU A 152 -64.70 0.64 46.60
C LEU A 152 -64.61 0.85 48.12
N THR A 153 -63.67 1.67 48.59
CA THR A 153 -63.55 2.00 50.01
C THR A 153 -64.79 2.74 50.50
N THR A 154 -65.29 3.69 49.72
CA THR A 154 -66.51 4.46 50.04
C THR A 154 -67.75 3.56 50.05
N GLU A 155 -67.87 2.67 49.07
CA GLU A 155 -68.96 1.70 48.98
C GLU A 155 -68.94 0.72 50.17
N ASN A 156 -67.76 0.20 50.53
CA ASN A 156 -67.59 -0.64 51.72
C ASN A 156 -67.95 0.09 53.02
N GLN A 157 -67.62 1.38 53.15
CA GLN A 157 -68.03 2.19 54.31
C GLN A 157 -69.55 2.35 54.38
N ASN A 158 -70.20 2.62 53.24
CA ASN A 158 -71.66 2.70 53.16
C ASN A 158 -72.33 1.36 53.51
N LEU A 159 -71.85 0.26 52.95
CA LEU A 159 -72.34 -1.10 53.25
C LEU A 159 -72.15 -1.45 54.73
N LYS A 160 -71.02 -1.08 55.34
CA LYS A 160 -70.77 -1.30 56.76
C LYS A 160 -71.73 -0.49 57.64
N ALA A 161 -72.06 0.74 57.25
CA ALA A 161 -73.04 1.58 57.93
C ALA A 161 -74.46 1.00 57.80
N GLU A 162 -74.84 0.51 56.61
CA GLU A 162 -76.08 -0.23 56.36
C GLU A 162 -76.17 -1.49 57.21
N HIS A 163 -75.12 -2.33 57.23
CA HIS A 163 -75.07 -3.54 58.06
C HIS A 163 -75.16 -3.25 59.56
N SER A 164 -74.58 -2.13 60.01
CA SER A 164 -74.66 -1.71 61.42
C SER A 164 -76.08 -1.31 61.84
N LYS A 165 -76.95 -0.93 60.88
CA LYS A 165 -78.38 -0.70 61.14
C LYS A 165 -79.20 -2.00 61.19
N LEU A 166 -78.68 -3.09 60.63
CA LEU A 166 -79.44 -4.32 60.34
C LEU A 166 -79.13 -5.53 61.24
N ARG A 167 -78.32 -5.44 62.31
CA ARG A 167 -78.09 -6.62 63.19
C ARG A 167 -77.79 -6.36 64.68
N PRO A 168 -78.48 -7.06 65.60
CA PRO A 168 -78.00 -7.37 66.95
C PRO A 168 -76.90 -8.45 66.95
N GLN A 169 -76.09 -8.43 68.01
CA GLN A 169 -74.91 -9.25 68.34
C GLN A 169 -74.87 -10.70 67.78
N THR A 170 -73.70 -11.13 67.27
CA THR A 170 -73.03 -12.40 67.61
C THR A 170 -71.66 -12.58 66.92
N THR A 171 -70.65 -12.77 67.78
CA THR A 171 -69.46 -13.66 67.78
C THR A 171 -68.59 -13.98 66.55
N GLN A 172 -67.27 -13.94 66.83
CA GLN A 172 -66.02 -14.31 66.12
C GLN A 172 -66.03 -15.56 65.21
N SER A 173 -65.22 -15.53 64.14
CA SER A 173 -64.27 -16.61 63.82
C SER A 173 -63.16 -16.19 62.84
N ASN A 174 -61.95 -16.62 63.20
CA ASN A 174 -60.63 -16.47 62.59
C ASN A 174 -60.48 -17.31 61.30
N LEU A 175 -59.78 -16.83 60.24
CA LEU A 175 -59.31 -17.65 59.11
C LEU A 175 -58.17 -16.96 58.31
N GLN A 176 -56.93 -17.31 58.68
CA GLN A 176 -55.84 -17.84 57.85
C GLN A 176 -55.59 -17.27 56.43
N SER A 177 -54.47 -16.56 56.26
CA SER A 177 -53.89 -16.17 54.97
C SER A 177 -52.88 -17.21 54.45
N LYS A 178 -53.02 -17.52 53.15
CA LYS A 178 -52.29 -18.52 52.36
C LYS A 178 -51.16 -17.82 51.58
N ALA A 179 -49.96 -18.41 51.63
CA ALA A 179 -48.74 -17.86 51.03
C ALA A 179 -48.71 -17.90 49.50
N GLU A 180 -48.03 -16.90 48.93
CA GLU A 180 -47.81 -16.62 47.51
C GLU A 180 -46.55 -17.35 46.98
N PRO A 181 -46.51 -17.84 45.72
CA PRO A 181 -45.35 -18.56 45.19
C PRO A 181 -44.29 -17.63 44.60
N GLN A 182 -43.03 -17.82 45.03
CA GLN A 182 -41.86 -17.17 44.43
C GLN A 182 -41.50 -17.82 43.08
N HIS A 183 -41.50 -17.02 42.01
CA HIS A 183 -40.93 -17.39 40.71
C HIS A 183 -39.40 -17.27 40.77
N GLN A 184 -38.69 -18.40 40.71
CA GLN A 184 -37.24 -18.44 40.51
C GLN A 184 -36.91 -18.10 39.05
N GLN A 185 -36.24 -16.97 38.85
CA GLN A 185 -35.65 -16.59 37.57
C GLN A 185 -34.27 -17.26 37.45
N ILE A 186 -34.18 -18.32 36.64
CA ILE A 186 -32.91 -18.96 36.30
C ILE A 186 -32.14 -18.01 35.39
N GLN A 187 -31.22 -17.21 35.96
CA GLN A 187 -30.14 -16.62 35.18
C GLN A 187 -29.14 -17.74 34.87
N GLN A 188 -29.11 -18.17 33.61
CA GLN A 188 -27.98 -18.95 33.09
C GLN A 188 -26.73 -18.08 33.17
N SER A 189 -25.93 -18.27 34.21
CA SER A 189 -24.59 -17.71 34.30
C SER A 189 -23.73 -18.36 33.23
N VAL A 190 -23.25 -17.56 32.28
CA VAL A 190 -22.19 -17.97 31.36
C VAL A 190 -20.99 -18.39 32.21
N PRO A 191 -20.41 -19.59 32.00
CA PRO A 191 -19.28 -20.05 32.79
C PRO A 191 -18.11 -19.05 32.70
N PRO A 192 -17.29 -18.92 33.76
CA PRO A 192 -16.14 -18.04 33.77
C PRO A 192 -15.20 -18.39 32.62
N SER A 193 -14.68 -17.35 31.95
CA SER A 193 -13.71 -17.48 30.86
C SER A 193 -12.51 -18.32 31.30
N LEU A 194 -12.01 -19.18 30.40
CA LEU A 194 -10.82 -20.00 30.62
C LEU A 194 -9.68 -19.18 31.22
N ASN A 195 -8.96 -19.76 32.19
CA ASN A 195 -7.78 -19.13 32.77
C ASN A 195 -6.76 -18.89 31.63
N PRO A 196 -6.34 -17.63 31.38
CA PRO A 196 -5.44 -17.32 30.26
C PRO A 196 -4.11 -18.09 30.30
N ASN A 197 -3.67 -18.53 31.49
CA ASN A 197 -2.45 -19.31 31.67
C ASN A 197 -2.55 -20.76 31.16
N MET A 198 -3.71 -21.21 30.69
CA MET A 198 -3.88 -22.54 30.10
C MET A 198 -3.54 -22.60 28.61
N LEU A 199 -3.37 -21.47 27.93
CA LEU A 199 -3.11 -21.43 26.49
C LEU A 199 -1.59 -21.44 26.24
N ILE A 200 -1.01 -22.63 26.19
CA ILE A 200 0.38 -22.82 25.74
C ILE A 200 0.35 -23.19 24.25
N GLY A 201 0.95 -22.35 23.41
CA GLY A 201 1.09 -22.55 21.98
C GLY A 201 2.11 -23.64 21.66
N ILE A 202 1.72 -24.56 20.80
CA ILE A 202 2.57 -25.57 20.19
C ILE A 202 3.19 -24.91 18.96
N ILE A 203 4.46 -24.51 19.09
CA ILE A 203 5.22 -23.82 18.04
C ILE A 203 6.26 -24.79 17.48
N PRO A 204 6.15 -25.21 16.20
CA PRO A 204 7.08 -26.16 15.60
C PRO A 204 8.54 -25.67 15.59
N ALA A 205 8.76 -24.39 15.32
CA ALA A 205 10.09 -23.78 15.32
C ALA A 205 10.10 -22.43 16.03
N LYS A 206 10.79 -22.36 17.18
CA LYS A 206 10.94 -21.13 17.98
C LYS A 206 11.78 -20.04 17.29
N GLU A 207 12.40 -20.37 16.17
CA GLU A 207 13.17 -19.46 15.33
C GLU A 207 12.27 -18.50 14.56
N HIS A 208 11.05 -18.92 14.22
CA HIS A 208 10.11 -18.13 13.45
C HIS A 208 9.11 -17.41 14.36
N ASP A 209 8.69 -18.07 15.45
CA ASP A 209 7.68 -17.55 16.35
C ASP A 209 8.01 -17.84 17.81
N TYR A 210 7.46 -17.03 18.70
CA TYR A 210 7.47 -17.32 20.13
C TYR A 210 6.22 -16.77 20.79
N GLN A 211 5.92 -17.29 21.97
CA GLN A 211 4.81 -16.81 22.78
C GLN A 211 5.35 -16.02 23.97
N ASP A 212 4.80 -14.83 24.18
CA ASP A 212 5.02 -13.98 25.35
C ASP A 212 3.68 -13.69 26.03
N GLY A 213 3.41 -14.39 27.14
CA GLY A 213 2.10 -14.38 27.78
C GLY A 213 1.01 -14.88 26.84
N LEU A 214 0.05 -14.00 26.50
CA LEU A 214 -1.06 -14.28 25.56
C LEU A 214 -0.76 -13.84 24.13
N LYS A 215 0.42 -13.28 23.87
CA LYS A 215 0.81 -12.79 22.55
C LYS A 215 1.61 -13.85 21.83
N ILE A 216 1.24 -14.11 20.58
CA ILE A 216 2.09 -14.82 19.63
C ILE A 216 2.84 -13.77 18.82
N ILE A 217 4.16 -13.88 18.79
CA ILE A 217 5.04 -12.91 18.13
C ILE A 217 5.80 -13.62 17.01
N HIS A 218 5.54 -13.19 15.78
CA HIS A 218 6.25 -13.60 14.58
C HIS A 218 7.53 -12.78 14.41
N LYS A 219 8.67 -13.44 14.11
CA LYS A 219 10.00 -12.80 14.04
C LYS A 219 10.32 -12.13 12.70
N ASN A 220 9.33 -11.96 11.82
CA ASN A 220 9.43 -11.22 10.56
C ASN A 220 10.58 -11.68 9.65
N ASN A 221 10.69 -13.00 9.50
CA ASN A 221 11.69 -13.64 8.64
C ASN A 221 11.14 -14.02 7.25
N GLN A 222 9.98 -13.47 6.86
CA GLN A 222 9.25 -13.82 5.62
C GLN A 222 8.86 -15.31 5.52
N CYS A 223 8.89 -16.04 6.63
CA CYS A 223 8.52 -17.45 6.68
C CYS A 223 7.06 -17.61 7.10
N GLU A 224 6.46 -18.70 6.66
CA GLU A 224 5.14 -19.13 7.13
C GLU A 224 5.23 -19.57 8.59
N SER A 225 4.22 -19.19 9.36
CA SER A 225 4.08 -19.52 10.77
C SER A 225 2.77 -20.24 11.01
N THR A 226 2.84 -21.35 11.75
CA THR A 226 1.66 -22.05 12.27
C THR A 226 1.85 -22.27 13.77
N VAL A 227 0.88 -21.82 14.56
CA VAL A 227 0.82 -22.05 16.01
C VAL A 227 -0.45 -22.81 16.33
N ALA A 228 -0.29 -24.00 16.90
CA ALA A 228 -1.42 -24.83 17.32
C ALA A 228 -1.68 -24.68 18.82
N PHE A 229 -2.94 -24.85 19.23
CA PHE A 229 -3.32 -24.91 20.64
C PHE A 229 -4.10 -26.19 20.88
N ASN A 230 -3.82 -26.87 22.00
CA ASN A 230 -4.58 -28.05 22.42
C ASN A 230 -5.37 -27.72 23.70
N PRO A 231 -6.57 -27.13 23.57
CA PRO A 231 -7.38 -26.79 24.73
C PRO A 231 -7.94 -28.05 25.38
N ILE A 232 -7.83 -28.16 26.71
CA ILE A 232 -8.50 -29.22 27.47
C ILE A 232 -9.97 -28.82 27.64
N ILE A 233 -10.85 -29.36 26.80
CA ILE A 233 -12.30 -29.12 26.86
C ILE A 233 -12.98 -30.36 27.43
N SER A 234 -13.34 -30.33 28.71
CA SER A 234 -14.01 -31.47 29.37
C SER A 234 -15.54 -31.46 29.22
N ASN A 235 -16.16 -30.28 29.10
CA ASN A 235 -17.58 -30.08 28.80
C ASN A 235 -17.84 -28.60 28.43
N GLY A 236 -18.86 -28.34 27.59
CA GLY A 236 -19.34 -27.00 27.26
C GLY A 236 -18.87 -26.43 25.90
N ILE A 237 -19.09 -25.13 25.69
CA ILE A 237 -18.68 -24.38 24.49
C ILE A 237 -17.54 -23.44 24.86
N VAL A 238 -16.42 -23.53 24.15
CA VAL A 238 -15.28 -22.61 24.30
C VAL A 238 -15.30 -21.58 23.16
N ARG A 239 -15.05 -20.32 23.51
CA ARG A 239 -14.90 -19.22 22.56
C ARG A 239 -13.45 -18.75 22.59
N PHE A 240 -12.81 -18.74 21.43
CA PHE A 240 -11.49 -18.13 21.24
C PHE A 240 -11.68 -16.79 20.53
N GLY A 241 -10.98 -15.77 21.00
CA GLY A 241 -11.00 -14.45 20.41
C GLY A 241 -9.60 -13.85 20.50
N GLY A 242 -9.25 -13.03 19.51
CA GLY A 242 -7.97 -12.36 19.43
C GLY A 242 -8.04 -11.22 18.42
N PHE A 243 -6.96 -10.47 18.32
CA PHE A 243 -6.76 -9.47 17.28
C PHE A 243 -5.33 -9.57 16.78
N PHE A 244 -5.12 -9.26 15.50
CA PHE A 244 -3.79 -9.24 14.89
C PHE A 244 -3.23 -7.82 14.95
N GLU A 245 -2.03 -7.66 15.52
CA GLU A 245 -1.33 -6.37 15.61
C GLU A 245 -0.25 -6.30 14.52
N ARG A 246 -0.16 -5.18 13.80
CA ARG A 246 0.89 -4.90 12.78
C ARG A 246 0.98 -5.94 11.64
N HIS A 247 -0.17 -6.44 11.19
CA HIS A 247 -0.22 -7.37 10.06
C HIS A 247 -0.21 -6.62 8.72
N SER A 248 0.81 -6.84 7.89
CA SER A 248 0.93 -6.24 6.56
C SER A 248 0.32 -7.16 5.50
N LEU A 249 -0.95 -6.97 5.12
CA LEU A 249 -1.65 -7.52 3.93
C LEU A 249 -1.51 -9.03 3.58
N CYS A 250 -0.75 -9.83 4.31
CA CYS A 250 -0.66 -11.27 4.10
C CYS A 250 -1.98 -11.92 4.50
N SER A 251 -2.29 -13.08 3.93
CA SER A 251 -3.42 -13.90 4.34
C SER A 251 -3.12 -14.53 5.71
N PHE A 252 -4.06 -14.46 6.65
CA PHE A 252 -4.02 -15.28 7.86
C PHE A 252 -5.23 -16.21 7.85
N SER A 253 -5.11 -17.35 8.53
CA SER A 253 -6.21 -18.29 8.70
C SER A 253 -6.28 -18.76 10.14
N ILE A 254 -7.49 -19.04 10.60
CA ILE A 254 -7.74 -19.70 11.88
C ILE A 254 -8.61 -20.92 11.61
N GLY A 255 -8.30 -22.03 12.27
CA GLY A 255 -9.03 -23.27 12.01
C GLY A 255 -9.02 -24.24 13.16
N ILE A 256 -9.81 -25.30 12.98
CA ILE A 256 -9.88 -26.44 13.89
C ILE A 256 -9.40 -27.66 13.11
N THR A 257 -8.52 -28.42 13.73
CA THR A 257 -7.98 -29.67 13.19
C THR A 257 -8.10 -30.79 14.22
N ASP A 258 -7.91 -32.03 13.77
CA ASP A 258 -7.86 -33.19 14.66
C ASP A 258 -6.62 -33.13 15.57
N SER A 259 -6.72 -33.68 16.78
CA SER A 259 -5.62 -33.75 17.74
C SER A 259 -4.36 -34.47 17.24
N SER A 260 -4.50 -35.29 16.18
CA SER A 260 -3.39 -35.99 15.52
C SER A 260 -2.70 -35.19 14.41
N ALA A 261 -3.15 -33.96 14.13
CA ALA A 261 -2.51 -33.11 13.13
C ALA A 261 -1.13 -32.66 13.60
N VAL A 262 -0.17 -32.69 12.68
CA VAL A 262 1.21 -32.26 12.91
C VAL A 262 1.52 -31.20 11.87
N PHE A 263 1.97 -30.04 12.33
CA PHE A 263 2.33 -28.92 11.47
C PHE A 263 3.85 -28.80 11.40
N SER A 264 4.39 -28.75 10.20
CA SER A 264 5.81 -28.48 9.96
C SER A 264 6.09 -26.99 10.14
N SER A 265 7.37 -26.66 10.34
CA SER A 265 7.82 -25.28 10.27
C SER A 265 7.81 -24.79 8.81
N ASN A 266 7.39 -23.53 8.60
CA ASN A 266 7.37 -22.90 7.28
C ASN A 266 6.47 -23.61 6.25
N GLU A 267 5.33 -24.13 6.70
CA GLU A 267 4.30 -24.69 5.85
C GLU A 267 2.91 -24.16 6.25
N PHE A 268 2.08 -23.89 5.24
CA PHE A 268 0.67 -23.56 5.43
C PHE A 268 -0.13 -24.71 6.04
N PRO A 269 -1.17 -24.42 6.84
CA PRO A 269 -2.03 -25.45 7.44
C PRO A 269 -2.67 -26.40 6.42
N TRP A 270 -3.00 -25.92 5.22
CA TRP A 270 -3.62 -26.72 4.15
C TRP A 270 -2.66 -27.63 3.38
N ASN A 271 -1.35 -27.46 3.57
CA ASN A 271 -0.35 -28.35 2.94
C ASN A 271 -0.23 -29.68 3.70
N SER A 272 -0.78 -29.77 4.91
CA SER A 272 -0.84 -31.02 5.65
C SER A 272 -1.88 -31.97 5.01
N GLU A 273 -1.57 -33.26 4.91
CA GLU A 273 -2.45 -34.29 4.31
C GLU A 273 -3.80 -34.51 5.04
N LYS A 274 -4.15 -33.66 6.01
CA LYS A 274 -5.33 -33.83 6.87
C LYS A 274 -6.30 -32.67 6.72
N ASP A 275 -7.59 -33.02 6.65
CA ASP A 275 -8.69 -32.07 6.55
C ASP A 275 -8.71 -31.08 7.72
N CYS A 276 -8.33 -29.83 7.44
CA CYS A 276 -8.45 -28.72 8.38
C CYS A 276 -9.68 -27.89 8.00
N LEU A 277 -10.55 -27.58 8.97
CA LEU A 277 -11.62 -26.61 8.78
C LEU A 277 -11.04 -25.21 8.97
N LEU A 278 -10.72 -24.53 7.87
CA LEU A 278 -10.17 -23.18 7.87
C LEU A 278 -11.28 -22.14 7.71
N LEU A 279 -11.25 -21.11 8.56
CA LEU A 279 -11.94 -19.85 8.34
C LEU A 279 -10.93 -18.88 7.74
N GLU A 280 -11.11 -18.55 6.46
CA GLU A 280 -10.33 -17.52 5.77
C GLU A 280 -11.06 -16.18 5.86
N GLU A 281 -10.32 -15.12 6.24
CA GLU A 281 -10.78 -13.75 6.08
C GLU A 281 -10.10 -13.18 4.82
N VAL A 282 -10.91 -12.76 3.84
CA VAL A 282 -10.48 -12.18 2.55
C VAL A 282 -10.11 -10.71 2.70
#